data_AF-A0A950W1F4-F1
#
_entry.id   AF-A0A950W1F4-F1
#
_cell.length_a   1.000
_cell.length_b   1.000
_cell.length_c   1.000
_cell.angle_alpha   90.00
_cell.angle_beta   90.00
_cell.angle_gamma   90.00
#
_symmetry.space_group_name_H-M   'P 1'
#
loop_
_entity.id
_entity.type
_entity.pdbx_description
1 polymer ?
#
loop_
_entity_poly.entity_id
_entity_poly.type
_entity_poly.pdbx_seq_one_letter_code
_entity_poly.pdbx_strand_id
1 'polypeptide(L)' 'IAVRFAYEWHDDSGNWFRSYGNENWEFDAAGVMERRFASINDLPINEAERKYHWPLRRRPDDHPGLSDLGL' A
#
# COMPACT_ATOMS: atom_id res chain seq x y z
N ILE A 1 -7.17 0.60 -15.16
CA ILE A 1 -5.95 1.14 -14.52
C ILE A 1 -5.15 -0.01 -13.93
N ALA A 2 -3.83 -0.01 -14.09
CA ALA A 2 -2.93 -0.94 -13.39
C ALA A 2 -2.11 -0.16 -12.36
N VAL A 3 -2.10 -0.61 -11.11
CA VAL A 3 -1.53 0.10 -9.97
C VAL A 3 -0.51 -0.78 -9.26
N ARG A 4 0.59 -0.17 -8.82
CA ARG A 4 1.51 -0.71 -7.80
C ARG A 4 1.25 0.01 -6.49
N PHE A 5 1.28 -0.71 -5.38
CA PHE A 5 1.14 -0.12 -4.05
C PHE A 5 1.90 -0.95 -3.00
N ALA A 6 2.10 -0.35 -1.84
CA ALA A 6 2.51 -1.07 -0.64
C ALA A 6 1.86 -0.44 0.60
N TYR A 7 1.65 -1.23 1.65
CA TYR A 7 1.16 -0.77 2.95
C TYR A 7 1.91 -1.46 4.09
N GLU A 8 1.99 -0.79 5.23
CA GLU A 8 2.63 -1.30 6.45
C GLU A 8 1.57 -1.46 7.54
N TRP A 9 1.66 -2.57 8.28
CA TRP A 9 0.73 -2.91 9.35
C TRP A 9 1.41 -3.87 10.32
N HIS A 10 0.80 -4.08 11.48
CA HIS A 10 1.18 -5.16 12.37
C HIS A 10 -0.05 -5.96 12.77
N ASP A 11 0.16 -7.23 13.10
CA ASP A 11 -0.88 -8.09 13.66
C ASP A 11 -1.11 -7.82 15.17
N ASP A 12 -2.01 -8.58 15.78
CA ASP A 12 -2.33 -8.48 17.21
C ASP A 12 -1.20 -9.00 18.13
N SER A 13 -0.22 -9.68 17.55
CA SER A 13 0.97 -10.20 18.22
C SER A 13 2.17 -9.25 18.13
N GLY A 14 2.01 -8.12 17.42
CA GLY A 14 3.03 -7.10 17.24
C GLY A 14 4.03 -7.39 16.13
N ASN A 15 3.79 -8.41 15.29
CA ASN A 15 4.63 -8.67 14.13
C ASN A 15 4.33 -7.65 13.04
N TRP A 16 5.36 -6.95 12.56
CA TRP A 16 5.22 -5.96 11.50
C TRP A 16 5.39 -6.58 10.12
N PHE A 17 4.64 -6.04 9.16
CA PHE A 17 4.67 -6.44 7.76
C PHE A 17 4.70 -5.23 6.85
N ARG A 18 5.38 -5.37 5.71
CA ARG A 18 5.13 -4.55 4.52
C ARG A 18 4.54 -5.44 3.44
N SER A 19 3.32 -5.13 3.05
CA SER A 19 2.62 -5.82 1.98
C SER A 19 2.86 -5.09 0.66
N TYR A 20 3.28 -5.82 -0.37
CA TYR A 20 3.48 -5.31 -1.71
C TYR A 20 2.39 -5.83 -2.62
N GLY A 21 1.77 -4.96 -3.40
CA GLY A 21 0.63 -5.37 -4.21
C GLY A 21 0.56 -4.73 -5.59
N ASN A 22 -0.14 -5.47 -6.44
CA ASN A 22 -0.57 -5.03 -7.75
C ASN A 22 -2.09 -5.12 -7.83
N GLU A 23 -2.71 -4.04 -8.30
CA GLU A 23 -4.15 -4.02 -8.55
C GLU A 23 -4.46 -3.65 -9.99
N ASN A 24 -5.45 -4.31 -10.55
CA ASN A 24 -5.99 -4.00 -11.86
C ASN A 24 -7.46 -3.64 -11.70
N TRP A 25 -7.80 -2.44 -12.14
CA TRP A 25 -9.11 -1.82 -11.98
C TRP A 25 -9.76 -1.60 -13.33
N GLU A 26 -11.02 -1.99 -13.44
CA GLU A 26 -11.90 -1.58 -14.52
C GLU A 26 -13.00 -0.68 -13.97
N PHE A 27 -13.33 0.38 -14.70
CA PHE A 27 -14.32 1.37 -14.32
C PHE A 27 -15.42 1.45 -15.37
N ASP A 28 -16.64 1.71 -14.92
CA ASP A 28 -17.78 2.00 -15.79
C ASP A 28 -17.72 3.44 -16.33
N ALA A 29 -18.73 3.82 -17.13
CA ALA A 29 -18.83 5.16 -17.71
C ALA A 29 -19.08 6.28 -16.69
N ALA A 30 -19.56 5.94 -15.48
CA ALA A 30 -19.74 6.89 -14.38
C ALA A 30 -18.48 7.03 -13.50
N GLY A 31 -17.43 6.25 -13.79
CA GLY A 31 -16.17 6.25 -13.04
C GLY A 31 -16.23 5.41 -11.76
N VAL A 32 -17.24 4.55 -11.59
CA VAL A 32 -17.30 3.59 -10.48
C VAL A 32 -16.52 2.34 -10.87
N MET A 33 -15.74 1.80 -9.95
CA MET A 33 -14.96 0.59 -10.18
C MET A 33 -15.91 -0.61 -10.28
N GLU A 34 -15.99 -1.23 -11.45
CA GLU A 34 -16.82 -2.40 -11.71
C GLU A 34 -16.07 -3.70 -11.42
N ARG A 35 -14.75 -3.74 -11.70
CA ARG A 35 -13.90 -4.90 -11.41
C ARG A 35 -12.61 -4.48 -10.71
N ARG A 36 -12.24 -5.25 -9.70
CA ARG A 36 -10.98 -5.11 -8.95
C ARG A 36 -10.32 -6.47 -8.79
N PHE A 37 -9.14 -6.62 -9.39
CA PHE A 37 -8.26 -7.77 -9.17
C PHE A 37 -7.03 -7.30 -8.41
N ALA A 38 -6.76 -7.90 -7.25
CA ALA A 38 -5.64 -7.54 -6.40
C ALA A 38 -4.81 -8.80 -6.08
N SER A 39 -3.50 -8.69 -6.20
CA SER A 39 -2.54 -9.69 -5.74
C SER A 39 -1.55 -9.01 -4.83
N ILE A 40 -1.33 -9.59 -3.65
CA ILE A 40 -0.61 -8.96 -2.54
C ILE A 40 0.28 -10.03 -1.89
N ASN A 41 1.51 -9.66 -1.59
CA ASN A 41 2.47 -10.51 -0.88
C ASN A 41 2.96 -9.79 0.38
N ASP A 42 2.88 -10.47 1.51
CA ASP A 42 3.31 -9.94 2.81
C ASP A 42 4.78 -10.28 3.06
N LEU A 43 5.58 -9.26 3.37
CA LEU A 43 6.96 -9.41 3.82
C LEU A 43 7.05 -9.04 5.30
N PRO A 44 7.44 -9.97 6.19
CA PRO A 44 7.76 -9.63 7.57
C PRO A 44 8.90 -8.60 7.62
N ILE A 45 8.75 -7.58 8.45
CA ILE A 45 9.77 -6.55 8.70
C ILE A 45 9.88 -6.30 10.20
N ASN A 46 11.00 -5.73 10.65
CA ASN A 46 11.11 -5.16 11.98
C ASN A 46 10.44 -3.78 12.02
N GLU A 47 9.99 -3.35 13.20
CA GLU A 47 9.38 -2.02 13.37
C GLU A 47 10.31 -0.88 12.89
N ALA A 48 11.62 -1.01 13.12
CA ALA A 48 12.62 -0.03 12.70
C ALA A 48 12.78 0.07 11.17
N GLU A 49 12.30 -0.91 10.41
CA GLU A 49 12.38 -0.92 8.94
C GLU A 49 11.18 -0.25 8.28
N ARG A 50 10.19 0.21 9.05
CA ARG A 50 9.04 0.96 8.56
C ARG A 50 9.48 2.22 7.80
N LYS A 51 8.79 2.50 6.71
CA LYS A 51 9.01 3.68 5.85
C LYS A 51 7.82 4.63 5.89
N TYR A 52 6.66 4.21 6.42
CA TYR A 52 5.45 4.99 6.45
C TYR A 52 5.19 5.61 7.83
N HIS A 53 5.59 6.87 7.96
CA HIS A 53 5.54 7.62 9.22
C HIS A 53 4.72 8.91 9.06
N TRP A 54 3.41 8.79 9.25
CA TRP A 54 2.50 9.94 9.36
C TRP A 54 1.29 9.55 10.24
N PRO A 55 0.52 10.52 10.76
CA PRO A 55 -0.70 10.21 11.51
C PRO A 55 -1.68 9.37 10.68
N LEU A 56 -2.42 8.43 11.29
CA LEU A 56 -3.35 7.52 10.61
C LEU A 56 -4.53 8.24 9.92
N ARG A 57 -4.23 8.85 8.77
CA ARG A 57 -5.07 9.65 7.89
C ARG A 57 -4.45 9.67 6.49
N ARG A 58 -4.93 10.58 5.65
CA ARG A 58 -4.36 10.88 4.33
C ARG A 58 -2.85 11.10 4.44
N ARG A 59 -2.08 10.45 3.55
CA ARG A 59 -0.65 10.69 3.35
C ARG A 59 -0.39 12.19 3.09
N PRO A 60 0.59 12.83 3.75
CA PRO A 60 1.00 14.21 3.45
C PRO A 60 1.44 14.39 1.99
N ASP A 61 1.31 15.60 1.46
CA ASP A 61 1.63 15.93 0.05
C ASP A 61 3.13 15.85 -0.25
N ASP A 62 3.94 16.15 0.75
CA ASP A 62 5.41 16.16 0.72
C ASP A 62 6.03 14.81 1.06
N HIS A 63 5.24 13.83 1.49
CA HIS A 63 5.77 12.49 1.76
C HIS A 63 6.15 11.78 0.46
N PRO A 64 7.36 11.19 0.36
CA PRO A 64 7.81 10.52 -0.86
C PRO A 64 6.85 9.43 -1.33
N GLY A 65 6.78 9.26 -2.66
CA GLY A 65 6.01 8.21 -3.31
C GLY A 65 6.69 6.84 -3.25
N LEU A 66 6.04 5.82 -3.84
CA LEU A 66 6.55 4.45 -3.85
C LEU A 66 7.96 4.36 -4.48
N SER A 67 8.14 4.99 -5.64
CA SER A 67 9.42 4.98 -6.36
C SER A 67 10.52 5.75 -5.61
N ASP A 68 10.20 6.89 -5.01
CA ASP A 68 11.18 7.70 -4.26
C ASP A 68 11.65 7.01 -2.98
N LEU A 69 10.84 6.10 -2.44
CA LEU A 69 11.19 5.25 -1.31
C LEU A 69 12.00 4.00 -1.72
N GLY A 70 12.25 3.79 -3.02
CA GLY A 70 12.93 2.60 -3.53
C GLY A 70 12.14 1.31 -3.28
N LEU A 71 10.81 1.36 -3.42
CA LEU A 71 9.89 0.23 -3.22
C LEU A 71 9.24 -0.25 -4.54
#